data_AF-A0A6I9MT28-F1
#
_entry.id   AF-A0A6I9MT28-F1
#
_cell.length_a   1.000
_cell.length_b   1.000
_cell.length_c   1.000
_cell.angle_alpha   90.00
_cell.angle_beta   90.00
_cell.angle_gamma   90.00
#
_symmetry.space_group_name_H-M   'P 1'
#
loop_
_entity.id
_entity.type
_entity.pdbx_description
1 polymer ?
#
loop_
_entity_poly.entity_id
_entity_poly.type
_entity_poly.pdbx_seq_one_letter_code
_entity_poly.pdbx_strand_id
1 'polypeptide(L)'
;LSLVLIPPVFRSCWVCFATDEDDRTAEWVRPCRCRGSTKWVHQSCLQRWVDEKQRGNSTARVACPQCNAEYLIVFPKLVLPPPPQGGIAFVAIKGAFKVYFKQQQYQRQAHRKILDFPEPEEA
;
A
#
# COMPACT_ATOMS: atom_id res chain seq x y z
N LEU A 1 -41.48 4.34 -13.59
CA LEU A 1 -40.42 5.15 -14.23
C LEU A 1 -39.84 6.12 -13.21
N SER A 2 -38.90 5.65 -12.39
CA SER A 2 -37.99 6.51 -11.63
C SER A 2 -36.74 5.67 -11.39
N LEU A 3 -35.94 5.52 -12.45
CA LEU A 3 -34.57 5.07 -12.29
C LEU A 3 -33.87 6.20 -11.54
N VAL A 4 -33.74 6.03 -10.23
CA VAL A 4 -32.91 6.88 -9.38
C VAL A 4 -31.55 6.91 -10.05
N LEU A 5 -31.22 8.04 -10.69
CA LEU A 5 -29.88 8.33 -11.17
C LEU A 5 -29.02 8.46 -9.92
N ILE A 6 -28.49 7.34 -9.43
CA ILE A 6 -27.36 7.35 -8.51
C ILE A 6 -26.27 8.05 -9.31
N PRO A 7 -25.83 9.28 -8.94
CA PRO A 7 -24.73 9.90 -9.64
C PRO A 7 -23.54 8.93 -9.52
N PRO A 8 -22.84 8.61 -10.63
CA PRO A 8 -21.66 7.77 -10.55
C PRO A 8 -20.73 8.41 -9.51
N VAL A 9 -20.28 7.61 -8.54
CA VAL A 9 -19.38 8.09 -7.49
C VAL A 9 -18.09 8.52 -8.18
N PHE A 10 -17.96 9.81 -8.47
CA PHE A 10 -16.80 10.33 -9.18
C PHE A 10 -15.58 10.27 -8.27
N ARG A 11 -14.66 9.38 -8.61
CA ARG A 11 -13.38 9.24 -7.91
C ARG A 11 -12.37 10.19 -8.54
N SER A 12 -11.69 10.95 -7.70
CA SER A 12 -10.59 11.81 -8.11
C SER A 12 -9.42 11.57 -7.18
N CYS A 13 -8.26 11.24 -7.74
CA CYS A 13 -7.06 10.97 -6.97
C CYS A 13 -6.52 12.29 -6.41
N TRP A 14 -6.49 12.46 -5.08
CA TRP A 14 -6.00 13.70 -4.47
C TRP A 14 -4.50 13.95 -4.64
N VAL A 15 -3.74 12.96 -5.12
CA VAL A 15 -2.29 13.10 -5.39
C VAL A 15 -2.03 13.60 -6.81
N CYS A 16 -2.64 12.98 -7.82
CA CYS A 16 -2.35 13.26 -9.22
C CYS A 16 -3.48 13.96 -9.97
N PHE A 17 -4.61 14.21 -9.30
CA PHE A 17 -5.82 14.87 -9.81
C PHE A 17 -6.54 14.13 -10.96
N ALA A 18 -6.01 12.98 -11.40
CA ALA A 18 -6.67 12.10 -12.34
C ALA A 18 -7.95 11.52 -11.75
N THR A 19 -8.90 11.28 -12.64
CA THR A 19 -10.27 10.88 -12.35
C THR A 19 -10.48 9.44 -12.83
N ASP A 20 -11.62 8.85 -12.46
CA ASP A 20 -11.98 7.50 -12.93
C ASP A 20 -12.04 7.39 -14.47
N GLU A 21 -12.29 8.51 -15.15
CA GLU A 21 -12.38 8.54 -16.61
C GLU A 21 -11.02 8.45 -17.29
N ASP A 22 -9.96 8.97 -16.66
CA ASP A 22 -8.60 8.97 -17.20
C ASP A 22 -7.99 7.56 -17.20
N ASP A 23 -8.29 6.76 -16.17
CA ASP A 23 -7.87 5.36 -16.05
C ASP A 23 -8.91 4.52 -15.29
N ARG A 24 -9.81 3.89 -16.05
CA ARG A 24 -10.86 3.01 -15.51
C ARG A 24 -10.31 1.72 -14.91
N THR A 25 -9.06 1.37 -15.21
CA THR A 25 -8.40 0.14 -14.72
C THR A 25 -7.56 0.37 -13.47
N ALA A 26 -7.43 1.62 -13.03
CA ALA A 26 -6.66 1.96 -11.86
C ALA A 26 -7.21 1.30 -10.59
N GLU A 27 -6.32 0.82 -9.74
CA GLU A 27 -6.67 0.36 -8.40
C GLU A 27 -6.88 1.58 -7.49
N TRP A 28 -8.12 1.74 -6.99
CA TRP A 28 -8.50 2.83 -6.09
C TRP A 28 -8.59 2.34 -4.65
N VAL A 29 -8.21 3.20 -3.71
CA VAL A 29 -8.35 2.97 -2.27
C VAL A 29 -8.92 4.20 -1.55
N ARG A 30 -9.59 3.96 -0.44
CA ARG A 30 -10.14 4.93 0.52
C ARG A 30 -9.45 4.70 1.88
N PRO A 31 -8.19 5.13 2.05
CA PRO A 31 -7.36 4.75 3.20
C PRO A 31 -7.73 5.52 4.49
N CYS A 32 -8.78 6.34 4.45
CA CYS A 32 -9.16 7.21 5.55
C CYS A 32 -10.67 7.53 5.56
N ARG A 33 -11.10 8.17 6.64
CA ARG A 33 -12.49 8.60 6.91
C ARG A 33 -12.87 9.96 6.30
N CYS A 34 -12.11 10.47 5.33
CA CYS A 34 -12.47 11.70 4.62
C CYS A 34 -13.79 11.52 3.85
N ARG A 35 -14.49 12.63 3.60
CA ARG A 35 -15.81 12.63 2.94
C ARG A 35 -15.69 13.04 1.46
N GLY A 36 -16.66 12.61 0.65
CA GLY A 36 -16.73 12.98 -0.77
C GLY A 36 -15.62 12.35 -1.61
N SER A 37 -15.23 13.03 -2.69
CA SER A 37 -14.22 12.54 -3.64
C SER A 37 -12.79 12.60 -3.10
N THR A 38 -12.54 13.42 -2.07
CA THR A 38 -11.19 13.64 -1.50
C THR A 38 -10.64 12.45 -0.72
N LYS A 39 -11.47 11.44 -0.43
CA LYS A 39 -11.03 10.18 0.20
C LYS A 39 -10.37 9.21 -0.78
N TRP A 40 -10.61 9.37 -2.08
CA TRP A 40 -10.16 8.44 -3.11
C TRP A 40 -8.74 8.75 -3.58
N VAL A 41 -7.94 7.71 -3.76
CA VAL A 41 -6.58 7.81 -4.27
C VAL A 41 -6.19 6.50 -4.95
N HIS A 42 -5.33 6.58 -5.97
CA HIS A 42 -4.76 5.37 -6.56
C HIS A 42 -3.84 4.66 -5.57
N GLN A 43 -3.86 3.33 -5.60
CA GLN A 43 -2.97 2.48 -4.82
C GLN A 43 -1.49 2.86 -5.03
N SER A 44 -1.09 3.07 -6.30
CA SER A 44 0.28 3.42 -6.68
C SER A 44 0.68 4.84 -6.23
N CYS A 45 -0.23 5.81 -6.35
CA CYS A 45 -0.01 7.18 -5.89
C CYS A 45 0.17 7.22 -4.36
N LEU A 46 -0.67 6.50 -3.63
CA LEU A 46 -0.60 6.46 -2.17
C LEU A 46 0.65 5.73 -1.68
N GLN A 47 1.07 4.65 -2.35
CA GLN A 47 2.34 3.98 -2.05
C GLN A 47 3.51 4.95 -2.16
N ARG A 48 3.62 5.70 -3.26
CA ARG A 48 4.69 6.70 -3.45
C ARG A 48 4.66 7.80 -2.38
N TRP A 49 3.47 8.29 -2.05
CA TRP A 49 3.30 9.25 -0.95
C TRP A 49 3.81 8.70 0.38
N VAL A 50 3.46 7.45 0.70
CA VAL A 50 3.95 6.76 1.91
C VAL A 50 5.47 6.62 1.91
N ASP A 51 6.09 6.24 0.79
CA ASP A 51 7.56 6.14 0.69
C ASP A 51 8.24 7.49 1.02
N GLU A 52 7.69 8.59 0.49
CA GLU A 52 8.19 9.94 0.75
C GLU A 52 8.10 10.30 2.25
N LYS A 53 7.00 9.94 2.91
CA LYS A 53 6.83 10.19 4.35
C LYS A 53 7.68 9.29 5.23
N GLN A 54 7.93 8.05 4.81
CA GLN A 54 8.72 7.10 5.56
C GLN A 54 10.23 7.36 5.45
N ARG A 55 10.72 8.02 4.38
CA ARG A 55 12.15 8.36 4.19
C ARG A 55 13.10 7.17 4.42
N GLY A 56 12.69 5.99 3.96
CA GLY A 56 13.43 4.73 4.13
C GLY A 56 13.13 3.97 5.42
N ASN A 57 12.38 4.53 6.37
CA ASN A 57 11.89 3.83 7.55
C ASN A 57 10.51 3.21 7.29
N SER A 58 10.47 1.99 6.72
CA SER A 58 9.22 1.34 6.31
C SER A 58 8.27 0.97 7.45
N THR A 59 8.70 1.08 8.71
CA THR A 59 7.86 0.83 9.89
C THR A 59 7.27 2.11 10.47
N ALA A 60 7.71 3.29 10.00
CA ALA A 60 7.15 4.56 10.42
C ALA A 60 5.67 4.63 10.01
N ARG A 61 4.82 4.99 10.98
CA ARG A 61 3.39 5.19 10.74
C ARG A 61 3.19 6.41 9.86
N VAL A 62 2.27 6.30 8.92
CA VAL A 62 1.87 7.40 8.04
C VAL A 62 0.36 7.58 8.17
N ALA A 63 -0.07 8.82 8.31
CA ALA A 63 -1.47 9.16 8.48
C ALA A 63 -1.96 10.09 7.37
N CYS A 64 -3.27 10.14 7.21
CA CYS A 64 -3.95 11.07 6.34
C CYS A 64 -3.66 12.52 6.77
N PRO A 65 -3.21 13.41 5.88
CA PRO A 65 -2.91 14.80 6.23
C PRO A 65 -4.16 15.62 6.58
N GLN A 66 -5.36 15.14 6.22
CA GLN A 66 -6.62 15.88 6.42
C GLN A 66 -7.35 15.45 7.69
N CYS A 67 -7.49 14.14 7.94
CA CYS A 67 -8.28 13.61 9.06
C CYS A 67 -7.46 12.81 10.09
N ASN A 68 -6.14 12.77 9.91
CA ASN A 68 -5.18 12.08 10.77
C ASN A 68 -5.45 10.59 11.00
N ALA A 69 -6.24 9.94 10.13
CA ALA A 69 -6.41 8.49 10.17
C ALA A 69 -5.09 7.80 9.77
N GLU A 70 -4.58 6.90 10.61
CA GLU A 70 -3.41 6.08 10.29
C GLU A 70 -3.73 5.11 9.14
N TYR A 71 -2.82 5.00 8.17
CA TYR A 71 -2.99 4.10 7.04
C TYR A 71 -2.69 2.65 7.43
N LEU A 72 -3.54 1.74 6.97
CA LEU A 72 -3.39 0.30 7.18
C LEU A 72 -2.49 -0.30 6.09
N ILE A 73 -1.19 -0.42 6.39
CA ILE A 73 -0.18 -0.94 5.45
C ILE A 73 0.04 -2.43 5.72
N VAL A 74 -0.28 -3.28 4.75
CA VAL A 74 -0.05 -4.73 4.82
C VAL A 74 1.09 -5.15 3.90
N PHE A 75 1.95 -6.02 4.41
CA PHE A 75 3.08 -6.58 3.66
C PHE A 75 2.82 -8.05 3.34
N PRO A 76 3.20 -8.53 2.14
CA PRO A 76 3.09 -9.95 1.84
C PRO A 76 3.91 -10.78 2.83
N LYS A 77 3.38 -11.97 3.17
CA LYS A 77 4.10 -12.95 3.99
C LYS A 77 5.34 -13.41 3.22
N LEU A 78 6.51 -13.32 3.84
CA LEU A 78 7.71 -13.92 3.27
C LEU A 78 7.63 -15.42 3.48
N VAL A 79 7.60 -16.18 2.39
CA VAL A 79 7.91 -17.60 2.44
C VAL A 79 9.43 -17.71 2.45
N LEU A 80 10.01 -17.88 3.64
CA LEU A 80 11.45 -18.13 3.77
C LEU A 80 11.71 -19.60 3.38
N PRO A 81 12.69 -19.90 2.51
CA PRO A 81 13.10 -21.28 2.29
C PRO A 81 13.65 -21.88 3.61
N PRO A 82 13.51 -23.20 3.83
CA PRO A 82 14.01 -23.83 5.05
C PRO A 82 15.52 -23.59 5.21
N PRO A 83 16.03 -23.42 6.45
CA PRO A 83 17.45 -23.27 6.68
C PRO A 83 18.20 -24.53 6.17
N PRO A 84 19.35 -24.36 5.48
CA PRO A 84 20.13 -25.49 5.00
C PRO A 84 20.60 -26.35 6.17
N GLN A 85 20.33 -27.66 6.12
CA GLN A 85 20.56 -28.61 7.22
C GLN A 85 22.03 -29.07 7.36
N GLY A 86 23.02 -28.24 6.98
CA GLY A 86 24.43 -28.64 6.88
C GLY A 86 25.42 -27.64 7.47
N GLY A 87 26.32 -28.12 8.33
CA GLY A 87 27.29 -27.32 9.11
C GLY A 87 28.47 -26.71 8.33
N ILE A 88 28.61 -26.97 7.03
CA ILE A 88 29.75 -26.49 6.22
C ILE A 88 29.44 -25.24 5.38
N ALA A 89 28.22 -24.72 5.41
CA ALA A 89 27.79 -23.54 4.64
C ALA A 89 28.09 -22.19 5.32
N PHE A 90 28.86 -22.18 6.41
CA PHE A 90 29.05 -20.99 7.26
C PHE A 90 29.92 -19.89 6.61
N VAL A 91 30.67 -20.22 5.55
CA VAL A 91 31.68 -19.31 4.94
C VAL A 91 31.29 -18.79 3.55
N ALA A 92 30.32 -19.40 2.86
CA ALA A 92 30.08 -19.08 1.44
C ALA A 92 29.28 -17.80 1.16
N ILE A 93 28.44 -17.29 2.08
CA ILE A 93 27.44 -16.29 1.66
C ILE A 93 27.15 -15.25 2.75
N LYS A 94 28.11 -14.43 3.18
CA LYS A 94 27.73 -13.16 3.87
C LYS A 94 27.20 -12.13 2.86
N GLY A 95 27.86 -12.03 1.71
CA GLY A 95 27.53 -11.07 0.65
C GLY A 95 26.20 -11.39 -0.05
N ALA A 96 26.08 -12.59 -0.63
CA ALA A 96 24.87 -12.98 -1.34
C ALA A 96 23.64 -13.17 -0.41
N PHE A 97 23.83 -13.40 0.90
CA PHE A 97 22.73 -13.47 1.86
C PHE A 97 22.25 -12.08 2.20
N LYS A 98 23.17 -11.11 2.36
CA LYS A 98 22.81 -9.69 2.50
C LYS A 98 22.10 -9.15 1.26
N VAL A 99 22.58 -9.51 0.06
CA VAL A 99 21.92 -9.14 -1.21
C VAL A 99 20.54 -9.80 -1.32
N TYR A 100 20.43 -11.10 -1.03
CA TYR A 100 19.16 -11.83 -1.05
C TYR A 100 18.16 -11.27 -0.05
N PHE A 101 18.58 -11.02 1.21
CA PHE A 101 17.72 -10.41 2.23
C PHE A 101 17.29 -9.00 1.83
N LYS A 102 18.19 -8.18 1.29
CA LYS A 102 17.85 -6.83 0.81
C LYS A 102 16.88 -6.88 -0.37
N GLN A 103 17.09 -7.80 -1.31
CA GLN A 103 16.20 -8.02 -2.44
C GLN A 103 14.82 -8.48 -1.97
N GLN A 104 14.77 -9.38 -1.00
CA GLN A 104 13.55 -9.88 -0.39
C GLN A 104 12.81 -8.75 0.34
N GLN A 105 13.50 -7.90 1.08
CA GLN A 105 12.92 -6.70 1.70
C GLN A 105 12.38 -5.71 0.67
N TYR A 106 13.11 -5.48 -0.44
CA TYR A 106 12.66 -4.63 -1.53
C TYR A 106 11.38 -5.17 -2.17
N GLN A 107 11.34 -6.45 -2.52
CA GLN A 107 10.12 -7.08 -3.07
C GLN A 107 8.95 -6.96 -2.09
N ARG A 108 9.21 -7.14 -0.79
CA ARG A 108 8.18 -7.02 0.24
C ARG A 108 7.61 -5.60 0.35
N GLN A 109 8.48 -4.59 0.27
CA GLN A 109 8.06 -3.19 0.29
C GLN A 109 7.34 -2.79 -1.00
N ALA A 110 7.79 -3.30 -2.15
CA ALA A 110 7.18 -3.02 -3.46
C ALA A 110 5.78 -3.65 -3.59
N HIS A 111 5.57 -4.82 -2.98
CA HIS A 111 4.30 -5.55 -3.00
C HIS A 111 3.39 -5.25 -1.80
N ARG A 112 3.72 -4.25 -0.97
CA ARG A 112 2.84 -3.84 0.14
C ARG A 112 1.53 -3.30 -0.41
N LYS A 113 0.41 -3.52 0.27
CA LYS A 113 -0.89 -2.94 -0.06
C LYS A 113 -1.32 -1.99 1.06
N ILE A 114 -2.06 -0.95 0.70
CA ILE A 114 -2.64 -0.02 1.66
C ILE A 114 -4.13 -0.27 1.61
N LEU A 115 -4.71 -0.68 2.74
CA LEU A 115 -6.10 -1.11 2.77
C LEU A 115 -7.04 0.09 2.90
N ASP A 116 -8.29 -0.15 2.53
CA ASP A 116 -9.39 0.75 2.82
C ASP A 116 -9.57 0.91 4.34
N PHE A 117 -10.05 2.08 4.74
CA PHE A 117 -10.45 2.33 6.12
C PHE A 117 -11.67 1.45 6.45
N PRO A 118 -11.67 0.73 7.58
CA PRO A 118 -12.76 -0.19 7.93
C PRO A 118 -14.06 0.58 8.14
N GLU A 119 -15.15 0.09 7.57
CA GLU A 119 -16.47 0.64 7.81
C GLU A 119 -17.01 0.14 9.17
N PRO A 120 -17.85 0.92 9.89
CA PRO A 120 -18.34 0.55 11.22
C PRO A 120 -19.14 -0.76 11.30
N GLU A 121 -19.50 -1.39 10.18
CA GLU A 121 -20.28 -2.65 10.14
C GLU A 121 -19.42 -3.91 9.95
N GLU A 122 -18.09 -3.80 9.84
CA GLU A 122 -17.17 -4.94 9.60
C GLU A 122 -16.21 -5.20 10.78
N ALA A 123 -16.61 -4.87 12.02
CA ALA A 123 -15.84 -5.11 13.25
C ALA A 123 -16.57 -6.03 14.24
#